data_AF-A0A939HTP9-F1
#
_entry.id   AF-A0A939HTP9-F1
#
_cell.length_a   1.000
_cell.length_b   1.000
_cell.length_c   1.000
_cell.angle_alpha   90.00
_cell.angle_beta   90.00
_cell.angle_gamma   90.00
#
_symmetry.space_group_name_H-M   'P 1'
#
loop_
_entity.id
_entity.type
_entity.pdbx_description
1 polymer ?
#
loop_
_entity_poly.entity_id
_entity_poly.type
_entity_poly.pdbx_seq_one_letter_code
_entity_poly.pdbx_strand_id
1 'polypeptide(L)'
;MKIKYKSLMAVLAAALLAVGSSSYARTGTDYTPEVKSDSELQFRCLKGYDYKLDKRVPSTYAWTKRGKLAVVRWVTDHFERAGYDPWRRCYEVSVSESLQEW
;
A
#
# COMPACT_ATOMS: atom_id res chain seq x y z
N MET A 1 44.23 -41.00 31.43
CA MET A 1 44.01 -39.91 30.46
C MET A 1 43.48 -38.71 31.23
N LYS A 2 44.22 -37.59 31.30
CA LYS A 2 43.92 -36.43 32.17
C LYS A 2 43.22 -35.33 31.36
N ILE A 3 42.00 -34.97 31.73
CA ILE A 3 41.25 -33.85 31.14
C ILE A 3 41.62 -32.57 31.91
N LYS A 4 42.14 -31.56 31.23
CA LYS A 4 42.49 -30.24 31.80
C LYS A 4 41.28 -29.29 31.65
N TYR A 5 40.57 -29.00 32.73
CA TYR A 5 39.53 -27.98 32.79
C TYR A 5 40.18 -26.61 33.04
N LYS A 6 40.29 -25.79 31.99
CA LYS A 6 40.69 -24.38 32.15
C LYS A 6 39.48 -23.59 32.64
N SER A 7 39.49 -23.32 33.93
CA SER A 7 38.91 -22.17 34.63
C SER A 7 37.65 -21.52 34.00
N LEU A 8 36.50 -22.02 34.42
CA LEU A 8 35.21 -21.32 34.36
C LEU A 8 35.15 -20.31 35.50
N MET A 9 35.75 -19.13 35.37
CA MET A 9 35.44 -17.97 36.23
C MET A 9 35.84 -16.66 35.53
N ALA A 10 34.94 -16.12 34.72
CA ALA A 10 34.93 -14.69 34.43
C ALA A 10 33.48 -14.22 34.51
N VAL A 11 33.11 -13.84 35.73
CA VAL A 11 31.90 -13.07 36.04
C VAL A 11 32.03 -11.73 35.32
N LEU A 12 31.18 -11.51 34.33
CA LEU A 12 30.89 -10.21 33.70
C LEU A 12 29.36 -10.19 33.58
N ALA A 13 28.63 -9.83 34.64
CA ALA A 13 28.40 -8.45 35.08
C ALA A 13 27.99 -7.53 33.91
N ALA A 14 26.71 -7.16 33.93
CA ALA A 14 26.12 -5.97 33.32
C ALA A 14 26.18 -5.84 31.80
N ALA A 15 25.16 -6.40 31.13
CA ALA A 15 24.59 -5.79 29.94
C ALA A 15 23.08 -5.99 29.94
N LEU A 16 22.39 -5.31 30.88
CA LEU A 16 21.01 -4.91 30.67
C LEU A 16 21.01 -3.98 29.46
N LEU A 17 20.89 -4.53 28.25
CA LEU A 17 20.47 -3.74 27.11
C LEU A 17 19.03 -3.32 27.42
N ALA A 18 18.88 -2.10 27.90
CA ALA A 18 17.60 -1.43 27.95
C ALA A 18 17.00 -1.53 26.55
N VAL A 19 15.97 -2.36 26.41
CA VAL A 19 15.08 -2.32 25.25
C VAL A 19 14.32 -1.01 25.40
N GLY A 20 14.97 0.09 25.00
CA GLY A 20 14.34 1.37 24.83
C GLY A 20 13.36 1.23 23.68
N SER A 21 12.11 0.94 23.99
CA SER A 21 11.00 1.08 23.06
C SER A 21 10.95 2.57 22.67
N SER A 22 11.57 2.89 21.54
CA SER A 22 11.41 4.19 20.91
C SER A 22 9.97 4.28 20.40
N SER A 23 9.07 4.72 21.28
CA SER A 23 7.74 5.16 20.91
C SER A 23 7.91 6.51 20.23
N TYR A 24 8.23 6.52 18.93
CA TYR A 24 7.97 7.70 18.12
C TYR A 24 6.47 7.95 18.20
N ALA A 25 6.06 8.88 19.05
CA ALA A 25 4.72 9.41 19.07
C ALA A 25 4.49 10.06 17.69
N ARG A 26 3.86 9.31 16.78
CA ARG A 26 3.34 9.85 15.53
C ARG A 26 2.13 10.70 15.88
N THR A 27 2.36 11.93 16.31
CA THR A 27 1.33 12.98 16.26
C THR A 27 1.23 13.48 14.82
N GLY A 28 0.91 12.57 13.89
CA GLY A 28 0.39 12.94 12.60
C GLY A 28 -1.11 13.03 12.79
N THR A 29 -1.64 14.24 12.90
CA THR A 29 -3.08 14.44 12.67
C THR A 29 -3.33 14.01 11.23
N ASP A 30 -3.98 12.86 11.05
CA ASP A 30 -4.43 12.37 9.75
C ASP A 30 -5.54 13.33 9.26
N TYR A 31 -5.11 14.44 8.65
CA TYR A 31 -6.01 15.39 8.03
C TYR A 31 -6.43 14.81 6.69
N THR A 32 -7.50 14.01 6.71
CA THR A 32 -8.28 13.75 5.51
C THR A 32 -9.23 14.93 5.33
N PRO A 33 -9.02 15.81 4.33
CA PRO A 33 -10.01 16.84 4.06
C PRO A 33 -11.34 16.17 3.73
N GLU A 34 -12.40 16.56 4.44
CA GLU A 34 -13.76 16.13 4.13
C GLU A 34 -14.15 16.67 2.75
N VAL A 35 -13.97 15.85 1.72
CA VAL A 35 -14.46 16.16 0.38
C VAL A 35 -15.93 15.84 0.36
N LYS A 36 -16.77 16.86 0.16
CA LYS A 36 -18.21 16.65 -0.09
C LYS A 36 -18.35 15.66 -1.23
N SER A 37 -18.91 14.49 -0.91
CA SER A 37 -19.23 13.45 -1.88
C SER A 37 -20.09 14.05 -2.99
N ASP A 38 -19.52 14.17 -4.20
CA ASP A 38 -20.33 14.45 -5.39
C ASP A 38 -21.04 13.14 -5.71
N SER A 39 -22.37 13.14 -5.59
CA SER A 39 -23.21 11.95 -5.82
C SER A 39 -23.10 11.39 -7.24
N GLU A 40 -22.42 12.10 -8.15
CA GLU A 40 -22.14 11.68 -9.53
C GLU A 40 -20.72 11.12 -9.73
N LEU A 41 -19.86 11.14 -8.71
CA LEU A 41 -18.50 10.58 -8.81
C LEU A 41 -18.58 9.05 -8.94
N GLN A 42 -18.16 8.53 -10.09
CA GLN A 42 -18.10 7.09 -10.33
C GLN A 42 -16.70 6.67 -10.74
N PHE A 43 -16.15 5.64 -10.09
CA PHE A 43 -14.90 5.04 -10.51
C PHE A 43 -15.15 3.87 -11.48
N ARG A 44 -14.41 3.81 -12.59
CA ARG A 44 -14.57 2.79 -13.62
C ARG A 44 -13.22 2.28 -14.11
N CYS A 45 -13.12 0.96 -14.27
CA CYS A 45 -11.94 0.34 -14.87
C CYS A 45 -12.11 0.26 -16.39
N LEU A 46 -11.18 0.84 -17.15
CA LEU A 46 -11.19 0.83 -18.63
C LEU A 46 -9.77 0.77 -19.20
N LYS A 47 -9.64 0.52 -20.50
CA LYS A 47 -8.37 0.64 -21.23
C LYS A 47 -8.04 2.11 -21.52
N GLY A 48 -6.99 2.63 -20.89
CA GLY A 48 -6.40 3.95 -21.18
C GLY A 48 -5.10 3.84 -21.97
N TYR A 49 -4.84 4.76 -22.90
CA TYR A 49 -3.55 4.80 -23.60
C TYR A 49 -2.48 5.44 -22.71
N ASP A 50 -1.33 4.77 -22.62
CA ASP A 50 -0.13 5.25 -21.95
C ASP A 50 0.91 5.62 -23.02
N TYR A 51 1.31 6.89 -23.04
CA TYR A 51 2.22 7.43 -24.05
C TYR A 51 3.67 6.99 -23.85
N LYS A 52 4.06 6.59 -22.63
CA LYS A 52 5.43 6.13 -22.36
C LYS A 52 5.63 4.70 -22.85
N LEU A 53 4.59 3.90 -22.77
CA LEU A 53 4.60 2.49 -23.17
C LEU A 53 4.02 2.24 -24.57
N ASP A 54 3.52 3.28 -25.24
CA ASP A 54 2.84 3.21 -26.54
C ASP A 54 1.79 2.09 -26.62
N LYS A 55 1.00 1.93 -25.53
CA LYS A 55 0.02 0.85 -25.44
C LYS A 55 -1.17 1.22 -24.58
N ARG A 56 -2.27 0.47 -24.76
CA ARG A 56 -3.44 0.56 -23.90
C ARG A 56 -3.26 -0.32 -22.66
N VAL A 57 -3.41 0.26 -21.47
CA VAL A 57 -3.26 -0.39 -20.17
C VAL A 57 -4.53 -0.25 -19.34
N PRO A 58 -4.79 -1.17 -18.38
CA PRO A 58 -5.90 -1.01 -17.44
C PRO A 58 -5.72 0.29 -16.65
N SER A 59 -6.79 1.07 -16.55
CA SER A 59 -6.77 2.39 -15.92
C SER A 59 -8.06 2.63 -15.16
N THR A 60 -7.94 3.12 -13.94
CA THR A 60 -9.06 3.59 -13.13
C THR A 60 -9.36 5.02 -13.52
N TYR A 61 -10.61 5.27 -13.92
CA TYR A 61 -11.10 6.59 -14.27
C TYR A 61 -12.12 7.07 -13.26
N ALA A 62 -12.02 8.35 -12.86
CA ALA A 62 -13.08 9.07 -12.20
C ALA A 62 -14.00 9.69 -13.26
N TRP A 63 -15.28 9.32 -13.25
CA TRP A 63 -16.34 9.99 -13.98
C TRP A 63 -16.90 11.10 -13.10
N THR A 64 -16.84 12.32 -13.61
CA THR A 64 -17.38 13.52 -12.95
C THR A 64 -18.27 14.27 -13.94
N LYS A 65 -19.02 15.27 -13.46
CA LYS A 65 -19.75 16.22 -14.32
C LYS A 65 -18.88 16.90 -15.37
N ARG A 66 -17.57 17.01 -15.11
CA ARG A 66 -16.59 17.65 -16.02
C ARG A 66 -16.02 16.67 -17.06
N GLY A 67 -16.45 15.41 -17.01
CA GLY A 67 -15.94 14.32 -17.85
C GLY A 67 -15.10 13.31 -17.08
N LYS A 68 -14.44 12.44 -17.85
CA LYS A 68 -13.62 11.34 -17.31
C LYS A 68 -12.16 11.77 -17.12
N LEU A 69 -11.58 11.42 -15.97
CA LEU A 69 -10.17 11.64 -15.65
C LEU A 69 -9.50 10.29 -15.33
N ALA A 70 -8.35 10.00 -15.94
CA ALA A 70 -7.56 8.83 -15.56
C ALA A 70 -6.83 9.13 -14.24
N VAL A 71 -7.20 8.42 -13.17
CA VAL A 71 -6.64 8.61 -11.82
C VAL A 71 -5.46 7.67 -11.58
N VAL A 72 -5.57 6.42 -12.05
CA VAL A 72 -4.51 5.41 -11.91
C VAL A 72 -4.31 4.69 -13.24
N ARG A 73 -3.06 4.49 -13.64
CA ARG A 73 -2.66 3.61 -14.75
C ARG A 73 -1.92 2.40 -14.18
N TRP A 74 -2.46 1.21 -14.39
CA TRP A 74 -1.92 -0.03 -13.84
C TRP A 74 -0.93 -0.63 -14.85
N VAL A 75 0.35 -0.28 -14.71
CA VAL A 75 1.40 -0.62 -15.70
C VAL A 75 2.40 -1.68 -15.23
N THR A 76 2.58 -1.85 -13.92
CA THR A 76 3.57 -2.76 -13.36
C THR A 76 3.07 -4.20 -13.34
N ASP A 77 3.90 -5.15 -13.74
CA ASP A 77 3.68 -6.60 -13.71
C ASP A 77 4.18 -7.26 -12.40
N HIS A 78 4.75 -6.48 -11.48
CA HIS A 78 5.42 -6.97 -10.27
C HIS A 78 4.60 -7.98 -9.45
N PHE A 79 3.28 -7.83 -9.45
CA PHE A 79 2.36 -8.64 -8.67
C PHE A 79 1.67 -9.76 -9.46
N GLU A 80 1.97 -9.94 -10.75
CA GLU A 80 1.33 -10.96 -11.59
C GLU A 80 1.59 -12.38 -11.10
N ARG A 81 2.79 -12.67 -10.60
CA ARG A 81 3.14 -13.99 -10.03
C ARG A 81 2.33 -14.34 -8.78
N ALA A 82 1.80 -13.34 -8.09
CA ALA A 82 0.90 -13.52 -6.95
C ALA A 82 -0.59 -13.60 -7.38
N GLY A 83 -0.88 -13.59 -8.68
CA GLY A 83 -2.25 -13.56 -9.21
C GLY A 83 -2.92 -12.20 -9.04
N TYR A 84 -2.14 -11.13 -8.89
CA TYR A 84 -2.63 -9.75 -8.70
C TYR A 84 -2.22 -8.85 -9.87
N ASP A 85 -2.68 -9.24 -11.05
CA ASP A 85 -2.35 -8.58 -12.31
C ASP A 85 -2.96 -7.16 -12.41
N PRO A 86 -2.50 -6.34 -13.36
CA PRO A 86 -3.02 -4.98 -13.58
C PRO A 86 -4.54 -4.86 -13.74
N TRP A 87 -5.21 -5.82 -14.38
CA TRP A 87 -6.67 -5.77 -14.55
C TRP A 87 -7.38 -6.00 -13.24
N ARG A 88 -6.98 -7.01 -12.48
CA ARG A 88 -7.59 -7.30 -11.19
C ARG A 88 -7.53 -6.10 -10.26
N ARG A 89 -6.36 -5.46 -10.14
CA ARG A 89 -6.17 -4.21 -9.38
C ARG A 89 -7.06 -3.08 -9.86
N CYS A 90 -7.15 -2.91 -11.18
CA CYS A 90 -8.01 -1.90 -11.78
C CYS A 90 -9.48 -2.10 -11.42
N TYR A 91 -9.97 -3.36 -11.47
CA TYR A 91 -11.34 -3.67 -11.07
C TYR A 91 -11.55 -3.41 -9.58
N GLU A 92 -10.73 -4.00 -8.70
CA GLU A 92 -10.90 -3.87 -7.24
C GLU A 92 -10.94 -2.40 -6.77
N VAL A 93 -10.11 -1.52 -7.32
CA VAL A 93 -10.12 -0.09 -6.99
C VAL A 93 -11.29 0.67 -7.63
N SER A 94 -11.79 0.20 -8.77
CA SER A 94 -12.94 0.81 -9.43
C SER A 94 -14.28 0.39 -8.81
N VAL A 95 -14.32 -0.76 -8.15
CA VAL A 95 -15.42 -1.16 -7.27
C VAL A 95 -15.24 -0.47 -5.93
N SER A 96 -15.11 0.86 -5.92
CA SER A 96 -15.28 1.59 -4.67
C SER A 96 -16.75 1.45 -4.31
N GLU A 97 -17.04 0.61 -3.33
CA GLU A 97 -18.08 0.81 -2.34
C GLU A 97 -18.57 2.27 -2.33
N SER A 98 -19.68 2.52 -3.02
CA SER A 98 -20.79 3.06 -2.27
C SER A 98 -21.05 2.02 -1.18
N LEU A 99 -20.43 2.21 -0.01
CA LEU A 99 -20.94 1.62 1.22
C LEU A 99 -22.35 2.19 1.34
N GLN A 100 -23.22 1.33 0.88
CA GLN A 100 -24.62 1.52 0.69
C GLN A 100 -25.19 1.32 2.08
N GLU A 101 -25.36 2.43 2.81
CA GLU A 101 -26.35 2.48 3.88
C GLU A 101 -27.72 2.22 3.24
N TRP A 102 -28.18 0.97 3.31
CA TRP A 102 -29.60 0.62 3.41
C TRP A 102 -29.75 -0.39 4.55
#